data_AF-A0A382GDB8-F1
#
_entry.id   AF-A0A382GDB8-F1
#
_cell.length_a   1.000
_cell.length_b   1.000
_cell.length_c   1.000
_cell.angle_alpha   90.00
_cell.angle_beta   90.00
_cell.angle_gamma   90.00
#
_symmetry.space_group_name_H-M   'P 1'
#
loop_
_entity.id
_entity.type
_entity.pdbx_description
1 polymer ?
#
loop_
_entity_poly.entity_id
_entity_poly.type
_entity_poly.pdbx_seq_one_letter_code
_entity_poly.pdbx_strand_id
1 'polypeptide(L)'
;MEKFSYVNAKSVNQVPVLLDDSWENTKVIAGGTDLVGEMKDYIETPKKLVNLKTIPDLDKIEVKTSGVTIGALVTLSELVDHPEVQENYGVLAQAAAAVATPQIRNVGT
;
A
#
# COMPACT_ATOMS: atom_id res chain seq x y z
N MET A 1 -15.82 9.81 -10.28
CA MET A 1 -15.14 8.55 -10.68
C MET A 1 -15.79 7.97 -11.93
N GLU A 2 -14.97 7.57 -12.90
CA GLU A 2 -15.42 6.79 -14.06
C GLU A 2 -15.59 5.30 -13.73
N LYS A 3 -16.20 4.54 -14.66
CA LYS A 3 -16.30 3.09 -14.53
C LYS A 3 -14.93 2.43 -14.76
N PHE A 4 -14.54 1.55 -13.85
CA PHE A 4 -13.33 0.74 -13.95
C PHE A 4 -13.62 -0.73 -13.67
N SER A 5 -12.70 -1.60 -14.10
CA SER A 5 -12.63 -3.00 -13.69
C SER A 5 -11.73 -3.15 -12.45
N TYR A 6 -11.98 -4.16 -11.62
CA TYR A 6 -11.22 -4.41 -10.41
C TYR A 6 -10.80 -5.87 -10.35
N VAL A 7 -9.51 -6.13 -10.16
CA VAL A 7 -8.95 -7.48 -10.13
C VAL A 7 -8.04 -7.66 -8.92
N ASN A 8 -8.16 -8.80 -8.26
CA ASN A 8 -7.31 -9.18 -7.14
C ASN A 8 -6.04 -9.87 -7.66
N ALA A 9 -4.87 -9.33 -7.33
CA ALA A 9 -3.61 -10.00 -7.54
C ALA A 9 -3.40 -11.10 -6.47
N LYS A 10 -2.99 -12.29 -6.90
CA LYS A 10 -2.76 -13.44 -6.01
C LYS A 10 -1.30 -13.63 -5.64
N SER A 11 -0.39 -12.97 -6.36
CA SER A 11 1.06 -12.97 -6.09
C SER A 11 1.71 -11.74 -6.71
N VAL A 12 2.90 -11.37 -6.21
CA VAL A 12 3.72 -10.29 -6.79
C VAL A 12 4.02 -10.54 -8.25
N ASN A 13 4.34 -11.79 -8.62
CA ASN A 13 4.66 -12.18 -9.99
C ASN A 13 3.48 -12.01 -10.96
N GLN A 14 2.24 -12.01 -10.45
CA GLN A 14 1.06 -11.78 -11.26
C GLN A 14 0.84 -10.29 -11.58
N VAL A 15 1.37 -9.38 -10.77
CA VAL A 15 1.10 -7.93 -10.90
C VAL A 15 1.55 -7.39 -12.27
N PRO A 16 2.78 -7.64 -12.77
CA PRO A 16 3.18 -7.16 -14.10
C PRO A 16 2.28 -7.67 -15.22
N VAL A 17 1.80 -8.91 -15.13
CA VAL A 17 0.88 -9.50 -16.11
C VAL A 17 -0.50 -8.82 -16.05
N LEU A 18 -0.96 -8.48 -14.85
CA LEU A 18 -2.22 -7.76 -14.65
C LEU A 18 -2.12 -6.28 -15.02
N LEU A 19 -0.94 -5.68 -15.00
CA LEU A 19 -0.72 -4.33 -15.51
C LEU A 19 -0.79 -4.30 -17.03
N ASP A 20 -0.20 -5.31 -17.69
CA ASP A 20 -0.07 -5.44 -19.14
C ASP A 20 0.50 -4.18 -19.83
N ASP A 21 0.48 -4.10 -21.16
CA ASP A 21 0.99 -2.94 -21.90
C ASP A 21 0.13 -1.67 -21.69
N SER A 22 -1.05 -1.80 -21.06
CA SER A 22 -1.96 -0.70 -20.72
C SER A 22 -1.69 -0.11 -19.32
N TRP A 23 -0.44 -0.11 -18.88
CA TRP A 23 -0.01 0.47 -17.59
C TRP A 23 -0.44 1.94 -17.42
N GLU A 24 -0.61 2.69 -18.51
CA GLU A 24 -1.15 4.05 -18.48
C GLU A 24 -2.63 4.12 -18.05
N ASN A 25 -3.40 3.07 -18.32
CA ASN A 25 -4.83 2.96 -18.00
C ASN A 25 -5.10 2.00 -16.81
N THR A 26 -4.05 1.49 -16.18
CA THR A 26 -4.13 0.53 -15.09
C THR A 26 -3.36 1.05 -13.89
N LYS A 27 -4.00 1.05 -12.71
CA LYS A 27 -3.32 1.43 -11.47
C LYS A 27 -3.38 0.29 -10.46
N VAL A 28 -2.33 0.17 -9.65
CA VAL A 28 -2.38 -0.68 -8.46
C VAL A 28 -3.14 0.04 -7.35
N ILE A 29 -3.82 -0.72 -6.49
CA ILE A 29 -4.50 -0.17 -5.31
C ILE A 29 -4.21 -1.03 -4.08
N ALA A 30 -3.90 -0.36 -2.97
CA ALA A 30 -3.74 -0.95 -1.64
C ALA A 30 -4.74 -0.31 -0.67
N GLY A 31 -4.27 0.61 0.20
CA GLY A 31 -5.11 1.39 1.10
C GLY A 31 -6.12 2.31 0.42
N GLY A 32 -5.76 2.81 -0.76
CA GLY A 32 -6.61 3.68 -1.58
C GLY A 32 -6.76 5.11 -1.05
N THR A 33 -6.00 5.50 -0.02
CA THR A 33 -6.10 6.81 0.64
C THR A 33 -5.80 7.98 -0.29
N ASP A 34 -4.84 7.80 -1.20
CA ASP A 34 -4.54 8.77 -2.26
C ASP A 34 -5.41 8.51 -3.50
N LEU A 35 -5.23 7.35 -4.13
CA LEU A 35 -5.82 7.04 -5.44
C LEU A 35 -7.34 7.20 -5.50
N VAL A 36 -8.09 6.80 -4.46
CA VAL A 36 -9.56 6.93 -4.49
C VAL A 36 -10.00 8.40 -4.44
N GLY A 37 -9.23 9.26 -3.76
CA GLY A 37 -9.43 10.71 -3.79
C GLY A 37 -9.18 11.26 -5.18
N GLU A 38 -8.02 10.96 -5.76
CA GLU A 38 -7.65 11.37 -7.12
C GLU A 38 -8.67 10.93 -8.18
N MET A 39 -9.23 9.72 -8.05
CA MET A 39 -10.27 9.22 -8.93
C MET A 39 -11.61 9.96 -8.79
N LYS A 40 -11.95 10.38 -7.57
CA LYS A 40 -13.17 11.17 -7.31
C LYS A 40 -13.06 12.56 -7.93
N ASP A 41 -11.87 13.14 -7.87
CA ASP A 41 -11.55 14.45 -8.42
C ASP A 41 -11.19 14.41 -9.92
N TYR A 42 -11.26 13.22 -10.54
CA TYR A 42 -10.95 12.98 -11.96
C TYR A 42 -9.51 13.34 -12.37
N ILE A 43 -8.59 13.37 -11.41
CA ILE A 43 -7.14 13.48 -11.66
C ILE A 43 -6.62 12.17 -12.24
N GLU A 44 -7.08 11.05 -11.69
CA GLU A 44 -6.77 9.70 -12.15
C GLU A 44 -8.03 9.02 -12.69
N THR A 45 -7.98 8.53 -13.93
CA THR A 45 -9.13 7.86 -14.57
C THR A 45 -8.77 6.45 -15.09
N PRO A 46 -8.25 5.55 -14.24
CA PRO A 46 -7.87 4.22 -14.67
C PRO A 46 -9.09 3.42 -15.12
N LYS A 47 -8.91 2.58 -16.15
CA LYS A 47 -9.92 1.63 -16.62
C LYS A 47 -9.86 0.30 -15.86
N LYS A 48 -8.75 0.05 -15.15
CA LYS A 48 -8.52 -1.17 -14.35
C LYS A 48 -7.75 -0.84 -13.08
N LEU A 49 -8.21 -1.41 -11.97
CA LEU A 49 -7.51 -1.41 -10.69
C LEU A 49 -7.03 -2.82 -10.34
N VAL A 50 -5.75 -2.94 -10.02
CA VAL A 50 -5.13 -4.18 -9.55
C VAL A 50 -4.95 -4.08 -8.04
N ASN A 51 -5.80 -4.78 -7.31
CA ASN A 51 -5.75 -4.83 -5.86
C ASN A 51 -4.60 -5.71 -5.38
N LEU A 52 -3.71 -5.10 -4.59
CA LEU A 52 -2.57 -5.78 -4.00
C LEU A 52 -2.91 -6.46 -2.68
N LYS A 53 -3.98 -6.04 -1.98
CA LYS A 53 -4.31 -6.50 -0.62
C LYS A 53 -4.57 -8.00 -0.47
N THR A 54 -4.72 -8.72 -1.58
CA THR A 54 -4.91 -10.18 -1.59
C THR A 54 -3.63 -10.97 -1.79
N ILE A 55 -2.49 -10.29 -1.97
CA ILE A 55 -1.18 -10.93 -2.08
C ILE A 55 -0.70 -11.30 -0.66
N PRO A 56 -0.38 -12.57 -0.38
CA PRO A 56 0.12 -12.98 0.93
C PRO A 56 1.51 -12.41 1.20
N ASP A 57 1.84 -12.28 2.49
CA ASP A 57 3.19 -11.97 2.99
C ASP A 57 3.74 -10.57 2.67
N LEU A 58 2.94 -9.68 2.09
CA LEU A 58 3.33 -8.28 1.86
C LEU A 58 3.03 -7.35 3.03
N ASP A 59 2.42 -7.85 4.10
CA ASP A 59 1.97 -7.13 5.30
C ASP A 59 2.86 -7.43 6.52
N LYS A 60 4.10 -7.86 6.28
CA LYS A 60 5.04 -8.29 7.32
C LYS A 60 6.16 -7.27 7.57
N ILE A 61 6.53 -7.14 8.83
CA ILE A 61 7.75 -6.46 9.26
C ILE A 61 8.73 -7.55 9.74
N GLU A 62 9.93 -7.56 9.18
CA GLU A 62 11.01 -8.46 9.60
C GLU A 62 12.21 -7.63 10.05
N VAL A 63 12.51 -7.66 11.35
CA VAL A 63 13.70 -7.03 11.91
C VAL A 63 14.82 -8.07 12.04
N LYS A 64 16.00 -7.74 11.51
CA LYS A 64 17.20 -8.56 11.53
C LYS A 64 18.40 -7.70 11.92
N THR A 65 19.52 -8.35 12.25
CA THR A 65 20.78 -7.65 12.54
C THR A 65 21.29 -6.80 11.38
N SER A 66 20.93 -7.16 10.14
CA SER A 66 21.32 -6.44 8.93
C SER A 66 20.41 -5.24 8.60
N GLY A 67 19.27 -5.09 9.28
CA GLY A 67 18.27 -4.06 8.94
C GLY A 67 16.83 -4.51 9.20
N VAL A 68 15.88 -3.65 8.84
CA VAL A 68 14.45 -3.96 8.82
C VAL A 68 13.95 -4.08 7.38
N THR A 69 13.16 -5.11 7.12
CA THR A 69 12.36 -5.26 5.90
C THR A 69 10.91 -4.97 6.23
N ILE A 70 10.28 -4.07 5.47
CA ILE A 70 8.88 -3.70 5.65
C ILE A 70 8.15 -4.07 4.36
N GLY A 71 7.13 -4.93 4.50
CA GLY A 71 6.27 -5.30 3.39
C GLY A 71 5.46 -4.10 2.89
N ALA A 72 5.21 -4.05 1.58
CA ALA A 72 4.53 -2.91 0.93
C ALA A 72 3.05 -2.74 1.30
N LEU A 73 2.46 -3.68 2.05
CA LEU A 73 1.10 -3.61 2.59
C LEU A 73 1.06 -3.46 4.11
N VAL A 74 2.21 -3.30 4.76
CA VAL A 74 2.25 -2.90 6.17
C VAL A 74 1.59 -1.53 6.27
N THR A 75 0.54 -1.43 7.08
CA THR A 75 -0.13 -0.16 7.30
C THR A 75 0.73 0.76 8.15
N LEU A 76 0.55 2.07 7.99
CA LEU A 76 1.25 3.04 8.82
C LEU A 76 0.94 2.83 10.31
N SER A 77 -0.28 2.41 10.66
CA SER A 77 -0.62 2.09 12.05
C SER A 77 0.19 0.90 12.59
N GLU A 78 0.35 -0.18 11.82
CA GLU A 78 1.19 -1.32 12.22
C GLU A 78 2.65 -0.90 12.38
N LEU A 79 3.15 -0.03 11.50
CA LEU A 79 4.52 0.48 11.59
C LEU A 79 4.75 1.38 12.81
N VAL A 80 3.76 2.20 13.18
CA VAL A 80 3.78 3.02 14.39
C VAL A 80 3.89 2.16 15.64
N ASP A 81 3.12 1.07 15.70
CA ASP A 81 2.97 0.24 16.90
C ASP A 81 3.97 -0.92 16.98
N HIS A 82 4.83 -1.13 15.98
CA HIS A 82 5.76 -2.26 15.96
C HIS A 82 6.91 -2.08 16.98
N PRO A 83 7.02 -2.93 18.03
CA PRO A 83 7.95 -2.69 19.14
C PRO A 83 9.42 -2.60 18.71
N GLU A 84 9.88 -3.51 17.87
CA GLU A 84 11.28 -3.51 17.40
C GLU A 84 11.57 -2.33 16.46
N VAL A 85 10.57 -1.75 15.81
CA VAL A 85 10.73 -0.54 14.99
C VAL A 85 10.79 0.67 15.90
N GLN A 86 9.96 0.76 16.94
CA GLN A 86 10.05 1.83 17.93
C GLN A 86 11.42 1.84 18.63
N GLU A 87 11.94 0.67 19.01
CA GLU A 87 13.20 0.54 19.72
C GLU A 87 14.41 0.83 18.82
N ASN A 88 14.47 0.20 17.63
CA ASN A 88 15.68 0.24 16.79
C ASN A 88 15.62 1.29 15.67
N TYR A 89 14.42 1.75 15.30
CA TYR A 89 14.15 2.64 14.16
C TYR A 89 13.14 3.74 14.54
N GLY A 90 13.23 4.30 15.75
CA GLY A 90 12.20 5.16 16.32
C GLY A 90 11.79 6.37 15.46
N VAL A 91 12.70 6.94 14.66
CA VAL A 91 12.38 8.02 13.71
C VAL A 91 11.36 7.57 12.66
N LEU A 92 11.43 6.31 12.21
CA LEU A 92 10.48 5.74 11.26
C LEU A 92 9.09 5.62 11.87
N ALA A 93 8.98 5.09 13.10
CA ALA A 93 7.71 5.02 13.82
C ALA A 93 7.11 6.42 14.06
N GLN A 94 7.94 7.39 14.45
CA GLN A 94 7.51 8.78 14.64
C GLN A 94 7.03 9.43 13.34
N ALA A 95 7.75 9.21 12.24
CA ALA A 95 7.35 9.71 10.92
C ALA A 95 6.00 9.11 10.50
N ALA A 96 5.83 7.80 10.65
CA ALA A 96 4.56 7.12 10.36
C ALA A 96 3.42 7.68 11.23
N ALA A 97 3.67 7.97 12.51
CA ALA A 97 2.66 8.52 13.42
C ALA A 97 2.23 9.95 13.06
N ALA A 98 3.12 10.71 12.42
CA ALA A 98 2.84 12.07 11.94
C ALA A 98 1.99 12.11 10.66
N VAL A 99 1.81 10.99 9.95
CA VAL A 99 1.04 10.95 8.71
C VAL A 99 -0.45 10.99 9.00
N ALA A 100 -1.12 12.04 8.53
CA ALA A 100 -2.57 12.16 8.47
C ALA A 100 -3.29 11.80 9.81
N THR A 101 -4.43 11.13 9.72
CA THR A 101 -5.27 10.73 10.85
C THR A 101 -5.17 9.23 11.10
N PRO A 102 -5.56 8.73 12.29
CA PRO A 102 -5.58 7.29 12.57
C PRO A 102 -6.37 6.47 11.55
N GLN A 103 -7.48 6.99 11.03
CA GLN A 103 -8.32 6.31 10.04
C GLN A 103 -7.57 6.10 8.72
N ILE A 104 -6.82 7.12 8.28
CA ILE A 104 -5.98 7.04 7.09
C ILE A 104 -4.83 6.06 7.33
N ARG A 105 -4.16 6.12 8.48
CA ARG A 105 -3.05 5.21 8.81
C ARG A 105 -3.45 3.75 8.94
N ASN A 106 -4.69 3.47 9.35
CA ASN A 106 -5.23 2.10 9.46
C ASN A 106 -5.40 1.40 8.10
N VAL A 107 -5.32 2.14 6.99
CA VAL A 107 -5.46 1.56 5.65
C VAL A 107 -4.33 1.95 4.71
N GLY A 108 -3.68 3.10 4.92
CA GLY A 108 -2.55 3.58 4.14
C GLY A 108 -1.31 2.74 4.39
N THR A 109 -0.64 2.41 3.29
CA THR A 109 0.52 1.50 3.20
C THR A 109 1.57 2.15 2.32
#